data_AF-A0AAW0KMV7-F1
#
_entry.id   AF-A0AAW0KMV7-F1
#
_cell.length_a   1.000
_cell.length_b   1.000
_cell.length_c   1.000
_cell.angle_alpha   90.00
_cell.angle_beta   90.00
_cell.angle_gamma   90.00
#
_symmetry.space_group_name_H-M   'P 1'
#
loop_
_entity.id
_entity.type
_entity.pdbx_description
1 polymer ?
#
loop_
_entity_poly.entity_id
_entity_poly.type
_entity_poly.pdbx_seq_one_letter_code
_entity_poly.pdbx_strand_id
1 'polypeptide(L)' 'MVLKMYKMHMVVANELLTHKDEVVVVTNNEKILICCYKTQDGDVVENPLIRLIVERHSAYAKKPNL' A
#
# COMPACT_ATOMS: atom_id res chain seq x y z
N MET A 1 3.37 -8.99 -14.66
CA MET A 1 3.18 -7.93 -13.65
C MET A 1 4.47 -7.72 -12.89
N VAL A 2 4.80 -6.46 -12.56
CA VAL A 2 6.03 -6.03 -11.85
C VAL A 2 6.31 -6.89 -10.61
N LEU A 3 5.28 -7.18 -9.79
CA LEU A 3 5.36 -8.10 -8.63
C LEU A 3 6.05 -9.43 -8.96
N LYS A 4 5.60 -10.12 -10.01
CA LYS A 4 6.14 -11.42 -10.42
C LYS A 4 7.54 -11.30 -11.05
N MET A 5 7.77 -10.23 -11.81
CA MET A 5 9.04 -10.01 -12.49
C MET A 5 10.18 -9.78 -11.49
N TYR A 6 9.92 -9.03 -10.42
CA TYR A 6 10.91 -8.67 -9.42
C TYR A 6 10.81 -9.48 -8.12
N LYS A 7 9.92 -10.47 -8.06
CA LYS A 7 9.67 -11.30 -6.87
C LYS A 7 9.40 -10.46 -5.61
N MET A 8 8.64 -9.38 -5.77
CA MET A 8 8.27 -8.47 -4.67
C MET A 8 7.01 -8.96 -3.98
N HIS A 9 6.89 -8.68 -2.68
CA HIS A 9 5.67 -8.99 -1.92
C HIS A 9 4.53 -8.00 -2.19
N MET A 10 4.88 -6.76 -2.51
CA MET A 10 3.95 -5.66 -2.66
C MET A 10 4.52 -4.60 -3.60
N VAL A 11 3.66 -3.93 -4.37
CA VAL A 11 3.98 -2.75 -5.17
C VAL A 11 3.00 -1.65 -4.79
N VAL A 12 3.53 -0.48 -4.45
CA VAL A 12 2.74 0.73 -4.22
C VAL A 12 2.77 1.54 -5.51
N ALA A 13 1.60 1.90 -6.02
CA ALA A 13 1.45 2.65 -7.26
C ALA A 13 0.50 3.82 -7.04
N ASN A 14 0.81 4.95 -7.66
CA ASN A 14 0.01 6.15 -7.60
C ASN A 14 -0.02 6.78 -8.99
N GLU A 15 -1.10 7.49 -9.30
CA GLU A 15 -1.08 8.38 -10.45
C GLU A 15 -0.38 9.68 -10.05
N LEU A 16 0.30 10.32 -11.00
CA LEU A 16 1.02 11.57 -10.71
C LEU A 16 0.07 12.69 -10.26
N LEU A 17 -1.13 12.74 -10.86
CA LEU A 17 -2.14 13.75 -10.57
C LEU A 17 -2.76 13.58 -9.18
N THR A 18 -2.95 12.33 -8.73
CA THR A 18 -3.65 12.01 -7.49
C THR A 18 -2.73 11.45 -6.39
N HIS A 19 -1.40 11.55 -6.54
CA HIS A 19 -0.45 10.90 -5.63
C HIS A 19 -0.59 11.27 -4.15
N LYS A 20 -1.20 12.43 -3.83
CA LYS A 20 -1.45 12.89 -2.46
C LYS A 20 -2.80 12.45 -1.91
N ASP A 21 -3.72 12.09 -2.79
CA ASP A 21 -5.10 11.78 -2.43
C ASP A 21 -5.38 10.27 -2.52
N GLU A 22 -4.72 9.57 -3.46
CA GLU A 22 -5.00 8.18 -3.78
C GLU A 22 -3.72 7.39 -4.09
N VAL A 23 -3.62 6.22 -3.46
CA VAL A 23 -2.55 5.25 -3.68
C VAL A 23 -3.16 3.86 -3.78
N VAL A 24 -2.66 3.09 -4.73
CA VAL A 24 -3.05 1.70 -4.97
C VAL A 24 -1.91 0.79 -4.53
N VAL A 25 -2.22 -0.11 -3.60
CA VAL A 25 -1.29 -1.15 -3.16
C VAL A 25 -1.68 -2.46 -3.83
N VAL A 26 -0.74 -3.04 -4.58
CA VAL A 26 -0.94 -4.30 -5.29
C VAL A 26 -0.08 -5.37 -4.64
N THR A 27 -0.70 -6.50 -4.31
CA THR A 27 -0.02 -7.73 -3.87
C THR A 27 -0.31 -8.87 -4.85
N ASN A 28 0.20 -10.06 -4.58
CA ASN A 28 -0.10 -11.23 -5.42
C ASN A 28 -1.58 -11.64 -5.39
N ASN A 29 -2.30 -11.33 -4.30
CA ASN A 29 -3.64 -11.85 -4.05
C ASN A 29 -4.73 -10.77 -4.13
N GLU A 30 -4.36 -9.51 -3.92
CA GLU A 30 -5.32 -8.42 -3.81
C GLU A 30 -4.77 -7.09 -4.31
N LYS A 31 -5.69 -6.20 -4.65
CA LYS A 31 -5.45 -4.80 -4.97
C LYS A 31 -6.22 -3.97 -3.94
N ILE A 32 -5.50 -3.19 -3.15
CA ILE A 32 -6.03 -2.38 -2.06
C ILE A 32 -5.96 -0.92 -2.49
N LEU A 33 -7.10 -0.23 -2.42
CA LEU A 33 -7.18 1.20 -2.67
C LEU A 33 -7.08 1.96 -1.35
N ILE A 34 -6.14 2.90 -1.27
CA ILE A 34 -5.97 3.80 -0.13
C ILE A 34 -6.31 5.20 -0.60
N CYS A 35 -7.38 5.76 -0.04
CA CYS A 35 -7.77 7.15 -0.26
C CYS A 35 -7.58 7.94 1.02
N CYS A 36 -7.01 9.14 0.88
CA CYS A 36 -6.99 10.13 1.94
C CYS A 36 -8.34 10.84 1.97
N TYR A 37 -9.16 10.55 2.97
CA TYR A 37 -10.38 11.32 3.22
C TYR A 37 -9.96 12.64 3.87
N LYS A 38 -10.18 13.77 3.20
CA LYS A 38 -9.93 15.14 3.70
C LYS A 38 -10.89 15.53 4.83
N THR A 39 -11.18 14.60 5.74
CA THR A 39 -12.01 14.79 6.92
C THR A 39 -11.29 15.55 8.02
N GLN A 40 -9.95 15.57 8.02
CA GLN A 40 -9.14 16.38 8.93
C GLN A 40 -8.07 17.14 8.17
N ASP A 41 -7.84 18.37 8.62
CA ASP A 41 -6.82 19.25 8.07
C ASP A 41 -5.42 18.67 8.37
N GLY A 42 -4.64 18.41 7.33
CA GLY A 42 -3.31 17.81 7.44
C GLY A 42 -3.24 16.29 7.44
N ASP A 43 -4.36 15.57 7.23
CA ASP A 43 -4.27 14.12 7.00
C ASP A 43 -3.66 13.85 5.61
N VAL A 44 -2.71 12.91 5.55
CA VAL A 44 -1.93 12.60 4.35
C VAL A 44 -2.03 11.11 4.04
N VAL A 45 -2.00 10.75 2.76
CA VAL A 45 -2.20 9.37 2.29
C VAL A 45 -1.15 8.39 2.84
N GLU A 46 0.01 8.90 3.25
CA GLU A 46 1.09 8.13 3.87
C GLU A 46 0.69 7.55 5.23
N ASN A 47 -0.19 8.21 5.99
CA ASN A 47 -0.63 7.72 7.31
C ASN A 47 -1.32 6.34 7.23
N PRO A 48 -2.41 6.16 6.45
CA PRO A 48 -3.03 4.86 6.27
C PRO A 48 -2.12 3.88 5.51
N LEU A 49 -1.29 4.36 4.57
CA LEU A 49 -0.33 3.54 3.84
C LEU A 49 0.70 2.89 4.78
N ILE A 50 1.33 3.67 5.66
CA ILE A 50 2.32 3.17 6.62
C ILE A 50 1.69 2.12 7.54
N ARG A 51 0.47 2.37 8.04
CA ARG A 51 -0.24 1.40 8.88
C ARG A 51 -0.45 0.07 8.17
N LEU A 52 -0.90 0.10 6.91
CA LEU A 52 -1.09 -1.12 6.11
C LEU A 52 0.24 -1.86 5.90
N ILE A 53 1.32 -1.14 5.58
CA ILE A 53 2.64 -1.74 5.35
C ILE A 53 3.17 -2.40 6.64
N VAL A 54 3.04 -1.73 7.78
CA VAL A 54 3.47 -2.25 9.08
C VAL A 54 2.71 -3.53 9.44
N GLU A 55 1.40 -3.56 9.23
CA GLU A 55 0.58 -4.76 9.47
C GLU A 55 1.03 -5.94 8.59
N ARG A 56 1.20 -5.69 7.28
CA ARG A 56 1.62 -6.71 6.31
C ARG A 56 3.04 -7.21 6.60
N HIS A 57 3.95 -6.31 6.92
CA HIS A 57 5.32 -6.67 7.27
C HIS A 57 5.36 -7.48 8.57
N SER A 58 4.56 -7.11 9.57
CA SER A 58 4.45 -7.86 10.83
C SER A 58 3.86 -9.27 10.60
N ALA A 59 2.87 -9.40 9.73
CA ALA A 59 2.31 -10.69 9.34
C ALA A 59 3.34 -11.57 8.62
N TYR A 60 4.08 -10.99 7.67
CA TYR A 60 5.15 -11.66 6.94
C TYR A 60 6.30 -12.09 7.87
N ALA A 61 6.73 -11.23 8.80
CA ALA A 61 7.76 -11.56 9.79
C ALA A 61 7.35 -12.73 10.69
N LYS A 62 6.06 -12.85 11.04
CA LYS A 62 5.53 -13.98 11.82
C LYS A 62 5.38 -15.26 10.99
N LYS A 63 5.08 -15.14 9.70
CA LYS A 63 4.85 -16.24 8.76
C LYS A 63 5.46 -15.92 7.39
N PRO A 64 6.77 -16.14 7.21
CA PRO A 64 7.49 -15.73 5.99
C PRO A 64 7.14 -16.54 4.74
N ASN A 65 6.34 -17.60 4.89
CA ASN A 65 5.98 -18.55 3.83
C ASN A 65 4.51 -18.47 3.38
N LEU A 66 3.81 -17.35 3.66
CA LEU A 66 2.47 -17.10 3.13
C LEU A 66 2.52 -16.22 1.87
#